data_AF-A0A532UFZ1-F1
#
_entry.id   AF-A0A532UFZ1-F1
#
_cell.length_a   1.000
_cell.length_b   1.000
_cell.length_c   1.000
_cell.angle_alpha   90.00
_cell.angle_beta   90.00
_cell.angle_gamma   90.00
#
_symmetry.space_group_name_H-M   'P 1'
#
loop_
_entity.id
_entity.type
_entity.pdbx_description
1 polymer ?
#
loop_
_entity_poly.entity_id
_entity_poly.type
_entity_poly.pdbx_seq_one_letter_code
_entity_poly.pdbx_strand_id
1 'polypeptide(L)'
;MSTNKKCLLVMMTTVLVGASLCVDGCKKTEAKGSVDLCTKCGQVKGGELCCKPDQTECIICGLVEGSPGCCNIPEGAETAAVCTTCGQMAGSDVCCQPGQDKCSKCGLVKSSPGCCKIPKN
;
A
#
# COMPACT_ATOMS: atom_id res chain seq x y z
N MET A 1 49.86 8.66 10.73
CA MET A 1 48.52 8.08 11.02
C MET A 1 48.48 6.71 10.36
N SER A 2 49.16 5.72 10.96
CA SER A 2 48.72 4.80 12.02
C SER A 2 48.26 3.44 11.48
N THR A 3 49.25 2.68 11.01
CA THR A 3 49.60 1.30 11.42
C THR A 3 48.48 0.30 11.74
N ASN A 4 48.34 -0.70 10.86
CA ASN A 4 48.63 -2.13 11.07
C ASN A 4 47.96 -2.97 12.19
N LYS A 5 47.69 -4.22 11.79
CA LYS A 5 47.79 -5.49 12.56
C LYS A 5 46.73 -5.75 13.65
N LYS A 6 45.90 -6.77 13.41
CA LYS A 6 45.93 -8.08 14.12
C LYS A 6 44.77 -8.97 13.66
N CYS A 7 45.06 -9.86 12.71
CA CYS A 7 44.54 -11.23 12.77
C CYS A 7 45.12 -11.87 14.03
N LEU A 8 44.30 -12.15 15.05
CA LEU A 8 44.66 -13.14 16.08
C LEU A 8 43.41 -13.64 16.81
N LEU A 9 43.03 -14.88 16.47
CA LEU A 9 42.54 -15.94 17.35
C LEU A 9 42.20 -15.59 18.80
N VAL A 10 40.92 -15.76 19.16
CA VAL A 10 40.45 -16.28 20.47
C VAL A 10 39.18 -17.09 20.17
N MET A 11 39.26 -18.39 19.85
CA MET A 11 39.16 -19.54 20.77
C MET A 11 38.02 -19.44 21.79
N MET A 12 36.95 -20.18 21.49
CA MET A 12 36.17 -21.05 22.39
C MET A 12 35.77 -20.51 23.77
N THR A 13 34.46 -20.30 23.99
CA THR A 13 33.75 -20.75 25.21
C THR A 13 32.23 -20.59 25.05
N THR A 14 31.58 -21.73 24.79
CA THR A 14 30.33 -22.22 25.37
C THR A 14 29.45 -21.30 26.25
N VAL A 15 28.14 -21.35 25.92
CA VAL A 15 26.96 -21.50 26.81
C VAL A 15 26.06 -20.27 27.06
N LEU A 16 24.77 -20.49 26.74
CA LEU A 16 23.54 -19.84 27.22
C LEU A 16 23.30 -18.35 26.89
N VAL A 17 22.45 -18.10 25.89
CA VAL A 17 21.07 -17.60 26.06
C VAL A 17 20.48 -17.46 24.65
N GLY A 18 19.46 -18.27 24.37
CA GLY A 18 18.64 -18.15 23.16
C GLY A 18 17.82 -16.87 23.22
N ALA A 19 18.44 -15.75 22.88
CA ALA A 19 17.73 -14.60 22.34
C ALA A 19 17.75 -14.78 20.83
N SER A 20 16.78 -15.55 20.32
CA SER A 20 16.34 -15.40 18.93
C SER A 20 15.99 -13.94 18.76
N LEU A 21 16.95 -13.20 18.21
CA LEU A 21 16.71 -11.92 17.57
C LEU A 21 15.72 -12.24 16.46
N CYS A 22 14.44 -12.03 16.75
CA CYS A 22 13.39 -11.90 15.76
C CYS A 22 13.80 -10.72 14.89
N VAL A 23 14.63 -11.01 13.88
CA VAL A 23 14.75 -10.21 12.69
C VAL A 23 13.39 -10.34 11.99
N ASP A 24 12.39 -9.66 12.55
CA ASP A 24 11.15 -9.33 11.86
C ASP A 24 11.54 -8.33 10.76
N GLY A 25 12.18 -8.89 9.73
CA GLY A 25 12.30 -8.28 8.43
C GLY A 25 10.90 -7.90 8.04
N CYS A 26 10.65 -6.60 8.08
CA CYS A 26 9.41 -5.97 7.70
C CYS A 26 9.12 -6.37 6.25
N LYS A 27 8.47 -7.52 6.06
CA LYS A 27 7.99 -7.98 4.77
C LYS A 27 6.91 -7.00 4.38
N LYS A 28 7.27 -6.04 3.52
CA LYS A 28 6.30 -5.35 2.65
C LYS A 28 5.45 -6.46 2.06
N THR A 29 4.23 -6.59 2.57
CA THR A 29 3.30 -7.61 2.10
C THR A 29 2.96 -7.24 0.67
N GLU A 30 3.57 -7.94 -0.27
CA GLU A 30 3.29 -7.80 -1.69
C GLU A 30 1.78 -8.06 -1.88
N ALA A 31 1.07 -7.01 -2.28
CA ALA A 31 -0.36 -7.07 -2.52
C ALA A 31 -0.64 -8.17 -3.56
N LYS A 32 -1.45 -9.18 -3.20
CA LYS A 32 -1.90 -10.24 -4.12
C LYS A 32 -3.00 -9.71 -5.05
N GLY A 33 -2.68 -8.65 -5.78
CA GLY A 33 -3.58 -8.00 -6.72
C GLY A 33 -3.70 -6.50 -6.48
N SER A 34 -3.79 -5.77 -7.59
CA SER A 34 -4.12 -4.36 -7.64
C SER A 34 -5.11 -4.13 -8.77
N VAL A 35 -5.98 -3.14 -8.59
CA VAL A 35 -6.87 -2.65 -9.64
C VAL A 35 -6.38 -1.27 -10.07
N ASP A 36 -6.23 -1.09 -11.38
CA ASP A 36 -5.78 0.17 -11.94
C ASP A 36 -6.90 1.21 -11.87
N LEU A 37 -6.52 2.44 -11.53
CA LEU A 37 -7.38 3.61 -11.57
C LEU A 37 -7.08 4.43 -12.81
N CYS A 38 -8.12 5.05 -13.35
CA CYS A 38 -7.98 6.05 -14.40
C CYS A 38 -7.50 7.36 -13.77
N THR A 39 -6.28 7.77 -14.08
CA THR A 39 -5.67 9.01 -13.55
C THR A 39 -6.39 10.28 -14.02
N LYS A 40 -7.29 10.18 -15.00
CA LYS A 40 -8.12 11.30 -15.48
C LYS A 40 -9.40 11.53 -14.68
N CYS A 41 -10.00 10.49 -14.11
CA CYS A 41 -11.30 10.61 -13.43
C CYS A 41 -11.33 9.96 -12.04
N GLY A 42 -10.29 9.24 -11.63
CA GLY A 42 -10.18 8.56 -10.34
C GLY A 42 -10.97 7.25 -10.23
N GLN A 43 -11.78 6.88 -11.22
CA GLN A 43 -12.54 5.63 -11.23
C GLN A 43 -11.67 4.43 -11.62
N VAL A 44 -12.15 3.22 -11.36
CA VAL A 44 -11.51 1.97 -11.83
C VAL A 44 -11.38 2.00 -13.35
N LYS A 45 -10.17 1.83 -13.86
CA LYS A 45 -9.86 1.91 -15.30
C LYS A 45 -10.61 0.80 -16.05
N GLY A 46 -11.37 1.19 -17.07
CA GLY A 46 -12.19 0.26 -17.86
C GLY A 46 -13.45 -0.26 -17.14
N GLY A 47 -13.71 0.19 -15.91
CA GLY A 47 -14.97 -0.09 -15.22
C GLY A 47 -16.13 0.71 -15.81
N GLU A 48 -17.36 0.35 -15.42
CA GLU A 48 -18.58 0.95 -15.99
C GLU A 48 -18.68 2.46 -15.73
N LEU A 49 -18.11 2.95 -14.62
CA LEU A 49 -18.11 4.37 -14.26
C LEU A 49 -16.87 5.13 -14.80
N CYS A 50 -15.93 4.44 -15.43
CA CYS A 50 -14.70 5.06 -15.93
C CYS A 50 -15.02 6.10 -17.00
N CYS A 51 -14.70 7.37 -16.71
CA CYS A 51 -14.92 8.50 -17.62
C CYS A 51 -16.38 8.62 -18.13
N LYS A 52 -17.37 8.11 -17.37
CA LYS A 52 -18.77 8.37 -17.68
C LYS A 52 -19.06 9.87 -17.53
N PRO A 53 -19.87 10.46 -18.44
CA PRO A 53 -20.30 11.85 -18.34
C PRO A 53 -21.19 12.06 -17.11
N ASP A 54 -21.45 13.34 -16.79
CA ASP A 54 -22.38 13.78 -15.74
C ASP A 54 -22.05 13.30 -14.32
N GLN A 55 -20.79 12.95 -14.06
CA GLN A 55 -20.30 12.66 -12.72
C GLN A 55 -19.84 13.96 -12.03
N THR A 56 -20.22 14.14 -10.77
CA THR A 56 -19.76 15.28 -9.96
C THR A 56 -18.24 15.22 -9.80
N GLU A 57 -17.56 16.28 -10.18
CA GLU A 57 -16.12 16.45 -9.95
C GLU A 57 -15.86 16.99 -8.55
N CYS A 58 -14.81 16.49 -7.91
CA CYS A 58 -14.33 16.96 -6.63
C CYS A 58 -13.67 18.32 -6.81
N ILE A 59 -14.17 19.33 -6.07
CA ILE A 59 -13.65 20.70 -6.12
C ILE A 59 -12.18 20.84 -5.71
N ILE A 60 -11.61 19.84 -5.02
CA ILE A 60 -10.25 19.87 -4.49
C ILE A 60 -9.24 19.30 -5.49
N CYS A 61 -9.55 18.16 -6.11
CA CYS A 61 -8.60 17.42 -6.95
C CYS A 61 -9.04 17.29 -8.42
N GLY A 62 -10.24 17.73 -8.79
CA GLY A 62 -10.78 17.64 -10.15
C GLY A 62 -11.16 16.23 -10.62
N LEU A 63 -10.90 15.19 -9.83
CA LEU A 63 -11.35 13.82 -10.12
C LEU A 63 -12.81 13.62 -9.69
N VAL A 64 -13.45 12.54 -10.13
CA VAL A 64 -14.84 12.25 -9.74
C VAL A 64 -14.95 12.12 -8.22
N GLU A 65 -15.87 12.88 -7.64
CA GLU A 65 -16.13 12.90 -6.21
C GLU A 65 -16.51 11.51 -5.71
N GLY A 66 -15.87 11.07 -4.63
CA GLY A 66 -16.12 9.76 -4.04
C GLY A 66 -15.56 8.58 -4.84
N SER A 67 -14.94 8.79 -6.00
CA SER A 67 -14.19 7.73 -6.71
C SER A 67 -13.06 7.16 -5.85
N PRO A 68 -12.54 5.96 -6.15
CA PRO A 68 -11.37 5.41 -5.46
C PRO A 68 -10.15 6.32 -5.51
N GLY A 69 -9.97 7.07 -6.61
CA GLY A 69 -8.84 7.96 -6.81
C GLY A 69 -9.02 9.37 -6.25
N CYS A 70 -10.24 9.76 -5.87
CA CYS A 70 -10.56 11.11 -5.37
C CYS A 70 -9.62 11.49 -4.22
N CYS A 71 -8.81 12.54 -4.40
CA CYS A 71 -7.81 13.03 -3.46
C CYS A 71 -6.73 12.00 -3.04
N ASN A 72 -6.60 10.88 -3.76
CA ASN A 72 -5.64 9.81 -3.45
C ASN A 72 -4.62 9.57 -4.58
N ILE A 73 -4.91 10.05 -5.79
CA ILE A 73 -3.95 10.05 -6.91
C ILE A 73 -3.12 11.33 -6.83
N PRO A 74 -1.78 11.26 -6.76
CA PRO A 74 -0.95 12.44 -6.80
C PRO A 74 -1.04 13.14 -8.16
N GLU A 75 -0.95 14.47 -8.16
CA GLU A 75 -0.96 15.26 -9.39
C GLU A 75 0.18 14.84 -10.31
N GLY A 76 -0.11 14.64 -11.60
CA GLY A 76 0.88 14.19 -12.58
C GLY A 76 1.23 12.70 -12.53
N ALA A 77 0.56 11.88 -11.70
CA ALA A 77 0.77 10.44 -11.69
C ALA A 77 0.44 9.81 -13.07
N GLU A 78 1.40 9.10 -13.65
CA GLU A 78 1.19 8.35 -14.90
C GLU A 78 0.32 7.10 -14.65
N THR A 79 0.46 6.50 -13.47
CA THR A 79 -0.26 5.30 -13.04
C THR A 79 -0.75 5.45 -11.62
N ALA A 80 -1.94 4.91 -11.35
CA ALA A 80 -2.49 4.79 -10.01
C ALA A 80 -3.19 3.45 -9.88
N ALA A 81 -2.99 2.76 -8.76
CA ALA A 81 -3.63 1.48 -8.51
C ALA A 81 -3.98 1.33 -7.03
N VAL A 82 -5.04 0.57 -6.75
CA VAL A 82 -5.48 0.24 -5.40
C VAL A 82 -5.27 -1.24 -5.15
N CYS A 83 -4.68 -1.58 -4.01
CA CYS A 83 -4.50 -2.96 -3.57
C CYS A 83 -5.86 -3.61 -3.32
N THR A 84 -6.17 -4.72 -4.00
CA THR A 84 -7.45 -5.43 -3.85
C THR A 84 -7.53 -6.20 -2.53
N THR A 85 -6.41 -6.39 -1.82
CA THR A 85 -6.35 -7.05 -0.51
C THR A 85 -6.71 -6.11 0.64
N CYS A 86 -6.24 -4.86 0.61
CA CYS A 86 -6.42 -3.91 1.72
C CYS A 86 -7.20 -2.64 1.37
N GLY A 87 -7.39 -2.33 0.09
CA GLY A 87 -8.09 -1.13 -0.37
C GLY A 87 -7.26 0.15 -0.33
N GLN A 88 -6.00 0.10 0.12
CA GLN A 88 -5.08 1.24 0.07
C GLN A 88 -4.41 1.37 -1.29
N MET A 89 -3.86 2.54 -1.59
CA MET A 89 -3.04 2.75 -2.80
C MET A 89 -1.90 1.73 -2.84
N ALA A 90 -1.78 0.99 -3.94
CA ALA A 90 -0.75 -0.03 -4.09
C ALA A 90 0.64 0.62 -4.03
N GLY A 91 1.53 0.05 -3.21
CA GLY A 91 2.87 0.58 -2.99
C GLY A 91 2.98 1.77 -2.03
N SER A 92 1.86 2.29 -1.49
CA SER A 92 1.92 3.28 -0.42
C SER A 92 2.45 2.70 0.89
N ASP A 93 2.98 3.55 1.78
CA ASP A 93 3.50 3.12 3.09
C ASP A 93 2.42 2.48 3.97
N VAL A 94 1.15 2.83 3.75
CA VAL A 94 -0.02 2.28 4.46
C VAL A 94 -0.58 1.01 3.81
N CYS A 95 -0.09 0.64 2.62
CA CYS A 95 -0.54 -0.54 1.90
C CYS A 95 -0.24 -1.80 2.70
N CYS A 96 -1.29 -2.55 3.04
CA CYS A 96 -1.20 -3.79 3.82
C CYS A 96 -0.50 -3.63 5.18
N GLN A 97 -0.44 -2.42 5.75
CA GLN A 97 0.04 -2.26 7.11
C GLN A 97 -0.86 -3.04 8.11
N PRO A 98 -0.26 -3.71 9.09
CA PRO A 98 -1.00 -4.43 10.12
C PRO A 98 -1.76 -3.47 11.04
N GLY A 99 -2.73 -4.00 11.80
CA GLY A 99 -3.45 -3.23 12.82
C GLY A 99 -4.48 -2.22 12.29
N GLN A 100 -4.71 -2.16 10.99
CA GLN A 100 -5.73 -1.29 10.40
C GLN A 100 -7.14 -1.88 10.55
N ASP A 101 -8.10 -1.07 10.98
CA ASP A 101 -9.51 -1.43 11.08
C ASP A 101 -10.06 -1.89 9.72
N LYS A 102 -10.76 -3.03 9.71
CA LYS A 102 -11.42 -3.54 8.51
C LYS A 102 -12.88 -3.09 8.46
N CYS A 103 -13.34 -2.75 7.27
CA CYS A 103 -14.74 -2.47 6.99
C CYS A 103 -15.55 -3.77 7.07
N SER A 104 -16.57 -3.82 7.91
CA SER A 104 -17.41 -5.01 8.09
C SER A 104 -18.20 -5.43 6.83
N LYS A 105 -18.37 -4.51 5.86
CA LYS A 105 -19.12 -4.78 4.62
C LYS A 105 -18.27 -5.43 3.52
N CYS A 106 -17.07 -4.90 3.25
CA CYS A 106 -16.21 -5.37 2.16
C CYS A 106 -14.92 -6.06 2.63
N GLY A 107 -14.58 -5.96 3.92
CA GLY A 107 -13.36 -6.55 4.50
C GLY A 107 -12.06 -5.89 4.07
N LEU A 108 -12.09 -4.78 3.33
CA LEU A 108 -10.95 -3.91 3.07
C LEU A 108 -10.71 -2.98 4.27
N VAL A 109 -9.61 -2.24 4.32
CA VAL A 109 -9.37 -1.24 5.38
C VAL A 109 -10.48 -0.19 5.36
N LYS A 110 -11.03 0.12 6.52
CA LYS A 110 -12.11 1.10 6.68
C LYS A 110 -11.64 2.48 6.19
N SER A 111 -12.48 3.15 5.42
CA SER A 111 -12.19 4.47 4.82
C SER A 111 -10.98 4.50 3.88
N SER A 112 -10.43 3.34 3.50
CA SER A 112 -9.41 3.26 2.45
C SER A 112 -9.99 3.68 1.09
N PRO A 113 -9.15 4.13 0.14
CA PRO A 113 -9.53 4.46 -1.23
C PRO A 113 -10.44 3.43 -1.89
N GLY A 114 -10.17 2.14 -1.68
CA GLY A 114 -10.94 1.03 -2.24
C GLY A 114 -12.13 0.58 -1.40
N CYS A 115 -12.31 1.07 -0.17
CA CYS A 115 -13.34 0.59 0.75
C CYS A 115 -14.75 0.68 0.14
N CYS A 116 -15.36 -0.47 -0.16
CA CYS A 116 -16.66 -0.60 -0.83
C CYS A 116 -16.72 0.01 -2.25
N LYS A 117 -15.58 0.29 -2.88
CA LYS A 117 -15.50 0.95 -4.20
C LYS A 117 -14.74 0.13 -5.26
N ILE A 118 -14.09 -0.96 -4.85
CA ILE A 118 -13.37 -1.86 -5.76
C ILE A 118 -13.77 -3.32 -5.51
N PRO A 119 -13.65 -4.21 -6.51
CA PRO A 119 -13.78 -5.64 -6.30
C PRO A 119 -12.68 -6.15 -5.35
N LYS A 120 -13.04 -7.09 -4.48
CA LYS A 120 -12.10 -7.81 -3.63
C LYS A 120 -11.64 -9.08 -4.36
N ASN A 121 -10.34 -9.34 -4.33
CA ASN A 121 -9.72 -10.55 -4.87
C ASN A 121 -9.32 -11.51 -3.75
#